data_AF-A0AAU2BZZ8-F1
#
_entry.id   AF-A0AAU2BZZ8-F1
#
_cell.length_a   1.000
_cell.length_b   1.000
_cell.length_c   1.000
_cell.angle_alpha   90.00
_cell.angle_beta   90.00
_cell.angle_gamma   90.00
#
_symmetry.space_group_name_H-M   'P 1'
#
loop_
_entity.id
_entity.type
_entity.pdbx_description
1 polymer ?
#
loop_
_entity_poly.entity_id
_entity_poly.type
_entity_poly.pdbx_seq_one_letter_code
_entity_poly.pdbx_strand_id
1 'polypeptide(L)'
;MNAPLSRRTALQAAGATVLAAGLSSGFMATAAHADDNNSASTLLTYPRPAALPTNTSFKVRVRTAPDGEWQTLDIYRPQLEEINATTGSGKVYNTSMVYFDFRGSVELEVTYLKGGATKARVRPDALGITPELLGDTLRFTLDEPRDIVVQINDEIFDCLHVITNHIDPHPPCADDPDVIYFGPGVHTVTGNVLTVPSGKTVYLAGGAVLTAQIFFKDVEKAALTGHGMLYAGPGGILCEGSKNIRVQDVIIMNPNGYAGTFGESENVHVKKARSFSSKGNGDGFDVFSSTGIVFDGCYMRNSDDCFAIYAHRWNYYGDTRDITIQNCTLWADVAHPINVGTHGNTDAPEVIENLVIKNLDILDHREPQMGYQGCIALNPGDSNLIKNVRIEDVRIEDFRWGQVIHMRIMYNTKYNTSVGRGIEDVYIKNLSYRGTHANPSLFLGYDAEHAIKNVTFENLVINGQVIADSMKKPSWYYTTDAMQWFCNEHVVDLKFLTTAEAEVAAQ
;
A
#
# COMPACT_ATOMS: atom_id res chain seq x y z
N MET A 1 15.23 -38.49 -43.90
CA MET A 1 15.14 -39.91 -44.30
C MET A 1 15.42 -40.77 -43.08
N ASN A 2 14.61 -41.81 -42.91
CA ASN A 2 14.78 -42.99 -42.04
C ASN A 2 14.47 -42.84 -40.53
N ALA A 3 13.23 -43.21 -40.18
CA ALA A 3 12.99 -44.18 -39.10
C ALA A 3 13.30 -45.59 -39.65
N PRO A 4 13.62 -46.64 -38.84
CA PRO A 4 12.71 -47.14 -37.80
C PRO A 4 13.38 -47.69 -36.51
N LEU A 5 12.66 -47.59 -35.39
CA LEU A 5 12.89 -48.43 -34.21
C LEU A 5 11.84 -49.55 -34.20
N SER A 6 12.29 -50.80 -34.12
CA SER A 6 11.42 -51.97 -34.04
C SER A 6 11.68 -52.79 -32.77
N ARG A 7 10.58 -53.03 -32.05
CA ARG A 7 10.14 -54.28 -31.37
C ARG A 7 10.88 -54.84 -30.14
N ARG A 8 10.03 -54.97 -29.09
CA ARG A 8 9.82 -56.09 -28.14
C ARG A 8 10.86 -56.22 -27.01
N THR A 9 10.42 -56.25 -25.75
CA THR A 9 9.92 -57.49 -25.11
C THR A 9 8.88 -57.20 -24.02
N ALA A 10 7.96 -58.15 -23.84
CA ALA A 10 6.74 -58.11 -23.02
C ALA A 10 6.88 -58.89 -21.70
N LEU A 11 5.77 -58.91 -20.94
CA LEU A 11 5.37 -59.76 -19.79
C LEU A 11 5.75 -59.19 -18.41
N GLN A 12 4.90 -59.17 -17.38
CA GLN A 12 3.67 -59.94 -17.14
C GLN A 12 2.79 -59.24 -16.09
N ALA A 13 1.47 -59.43 -16.21
CA ALA A 13 0.41 -58.81 -15.44
C ALA A 13 -0.01 -59.63 -14.20
N ALA A 14 -0.58 -58.93 -13.21
CA ALA A 14 -1.74 -59.33 -12.40
C ALA A 14 -2.26 -58.03 -11.73
N GLY A 15 -3.51 -57.59 -11.77
CA GLY A 15 -4.77 -58.22 -12.16
C GLY A 15 -5.75 -58.17 -10.99
N ALA A 16 -6.59 -57.13 -10.90
CA ALA A 16 -7.92 -57.17 -10.30
C ALA A 16 -8.74 -55.94 -10.73
N THR A 17 -9.74 -56.20 -11.56
CA THR A 17 -10.71 -55.27 -12.13
C THR A 17 -12.00 -55.31 -11.30
N VAL A 18 -12.65 -54.16 -11.09
CA VAL A 18 -14.12 -54.13 -10.92
C VAL A 18 -14.68 -53.07 -11.88
N LEU A 19 -15.72 -53.52 -12.59
CA LEU A 19 -16.38 -52.91 -13.73
C LEU A 19 -17.17 -51.63 -13.40
N ALA A 20 -17.22 -50.76 -14.40
CA ALA A 20 -18.10 -49.61 -14.52
C ALA A 20 -19.57 -49.99 -14.80
N ALA A 21 -20.48 -49.06 -14.47
CA ALA A 21 -21.71 -48.85 -15.23
C ALA A 21 -22.12 -47.37 -15.09
N GLY A 22 -22.18 -46.67 -16.22
CA GLY A 22 -22.63 -45.28 -16.29
C GLY A 22 -24.14 -45.14 -16.39
N LEU A 23 -24.63 -43.94 -16.11
CA LEU A 23 -25.90 -43.41 -16.62
C LEU A 23 -25.75 -41.90 -16.78
N SER A 24 -25.83 -41.47 -18.04
CA SER A 24 -25.96 -40.10 -18.48
C SER A 24 -27.41 -39.63 -18.33
N SER A 25 -27.63 -38.54 -17.61
CA SER A 25 -28.83 -37.71 -17.77
C SER A 25 -28.52 -36.32 -17.25
N GLY A 26 -28.48 -35.35 -18.17
CA GLY A 26 -28.33 -33.95 -17.85
C GLY A 26 -29.51 -33.43 -17.05
N PHE A 27 -29.19 -32.65 -16.03
CA PHE A 27 -30.07 -31.60 -15.52
C PHE A 27 -29.25 -30.33 -15.44
N MET A 28 -29.76 -29.28 -16.06
CA MET A 28 -29.26 -27.92 -15.93
C MET A 28 -29.22 -27.56 -14.45
N ALA A 29 -28.02 -27.42 -13.89
CA ALA A 29 -27.83 -26.74 -12.63
C ALA A 29 -27.99 -25.26 -12.90
N THR A 30 -29.21 -24.73 -12.70
CA THR A 30 -29.39 -23.33 -12.39
C THR A 30 -28.57 -23.05 -11.14
N ALA A 31 -27.41 -22.41 -11.29
CA ALA A 31 -26.65 -21.84 -10.19
C ALA A 31 -27.51 -20.75 -9.57
N ALA A 32 -28.36 -21.14 -8.63
CA ALA A 32 -28.92 -20.22 -7.66
C ALA A 32 -27.74 -19.69 -6.84
N HIS A 33 -27.50 -18.39 -6.93
CA HIS A 33 -26.75 -17.66 -5.92
C HIS A 33 -27.38 -17.99 -4.56
N ALA A 34 -26.76 -18.89 -3.81
CA ALA A 34 -27.00 -18.99 -2.40
C ALA A 34 -26.28 -17.81 -1.76
N ASP A 35 -27.05 -16.93 -1.12
CA ASP A 35 -26.55 -15.91 -0.23
C ASP A 35 -25.58 -16.54 0.79
N ASP A 36 -24.31 -16.13 0.76
CA ASP A 36 -23.25 -16.52 1.70
C ASP A 36 -23.44 -16.00 3.14
N ASN A 37 -24.64 -15.50 3.46
CA ASN A 37 -24.99 -14.86 4.72
C ASN A 37 -25.22 -15.84 5.89
N ASN A 38 -24.89 -17.13 5.75
CA ASN A 38 -25.13 -18.13 6.79
C ASN A 38 -23.95 -19.09 7.02
N SER A 39 -22.73 -18.60 6.86
CA SER A 39 -21.52 -19.36 7.16
C SER A 39 -21.02 -19.00 8.57
N ALA A 40 -20.79 -20.02 9.41
CA ALA A 40 -20.38 -19.83 10.81
C ALA A 40 -19.12 -18.97 10.93
N SER A 41 -19.03 -18.15 11.99
CA SER A 41 -17.81 -17.39 12.29
C SER A 41 -16.61 -18.34 12.42
N THR A 42 -15.52 -18.01 11.75
CA THR A 42 -14.31 -18.84 11.71
C THR A 42 -13.08 -17.96 11.92
N LEU A 43 -12.10 -18.50 12.63
CA LEU A 43 -10.86 -17.83 12.98
C LEU A 43 -9.69 -18.78 12.68
N LEU A 44 -8.71 -18.30 11.93
CA LEU A 44 -7.50 -19.03 11.58
C LEU A 44 -6.28 -18.21 12.00
N THR A 45 -5.48 -18.77 12.91
CA THR A 45 -4.27 -18.13 13.44
C THR A 45 -3.02 -18.84 12.94
N TYR A 46 -1.93 -18.10 12.76
CA TYR A 46 -0.67 -18.64 12.26
C TYR A 46 0.42 -18.52 13.31
N PRO A 47 0.99 -19.65 13.79
CA PRO A 47 2.13 -19.61 14.69
C PRO A 47 3.33 -18.96 14.02
N ARG A 48 4.04 -18.11 14.75
CA ARG A 48 5.28 -17.50 14.28
C ARG A 48 6.40 -18.52 14.31
N PRO A 49 7.13 -18.75 13.20
CA PRO A 49 8.29 -19.62 13.22
C PRO A 49 9.31 -19.17 14.28
N ALA A 50 9.80 -20.11 15.10
CA ALA A 50 10.68 -19.81 16.24
C ALA A 50 11.99 -19.07 15.84
N ALA A 51 12.43 -19.23 14.59
CA ALA A 51 13.61 -18.57 14.05
C ALA A 51 13.43 -17.07 13.77
N LEU A 52 12.19 -16.60 13.63
CA LEU A 52 11.94 -15.16 13.51
C LEU A 52 12.15 -14.48 14.87
N PRO A 53 12.39 -13.17 14.89
CA PRO A 53 12.39 -12.41 16.13
C PRO A 53 10.96 -12.01 16.54
N THR A 54 10.80 -11.58 17.79
CA THR A 54 9.53 -11.12 18.36
C THR A 54 9.72 -9.82 19.15
N ASN A 55 8.64 -9.17 19.53
CA ASN A 55 8.63 -8.00 20.40
C ASN A 55 7.77 -8.29 21.65
N THR A 56 8.08 -7.64 22.77
CA THR A 56 7.51 -7.98 24.08
C THR A 56 6.61 -6.91 24.68
N SER A 57 6.27 -5.87 23.91
CA SER A 57 5.43 -4.77 24.39
C SER A 57 3.95 -5.16 24.55
N PHE A 58 3.48 -6.20 23.84
CA PHE A 58 2.07 -6.56 23.80
C PHE A 58 1.84 -8.05 24.00
N LYS A 59 0.70 -8.38 24.63
CA LYS A 59 0.06 -9.69 24.55
C LYS A 59 -1.29 -9.51 23.86
N VAL A 60 -1.56 -10.32 22.84
CA VAL A 60 -2.79 -10.21 22.05
C VAL A 60 -3.56 -11.52 22.09
N ARG A 61 -4.86 -11.44 22.36
CA ARG A 61 -5.79 -12.55 22.25
C ARG A 61 -6.91 -12.19 21.29
N VAL A 62 -7.43 -13.19 20.59
CA VAL A 62 -8.57 -13.05 19.69
C VAL A 62 -9.52 -14.22 19.86
N ARG A 63 -10.82 -13.98 19.68
CA ARG A 63 -11.85 -15.02 19.59
C ARG A 63 -12.91 -14.64 18.57
N THR A 64 -13.63 -15.62 18.04
CA THR A 64 -14.88 -15.35 17.33
C THR A 64 -15.89 -14.73 18.31
N ALA A 65 -16.50 -13.62 17.91
CA ALA A 65 -17.51 -12.96 18.73
C ALA A 65 -18.83 -13.77 18.74
N PRO A 66 -19.63 -13.71 19.82
CA PRO A 66 -19.36 -13.04 21.10
C PRO A 66 -18.68 -13.93 22.16
N ASP A 67 -18.65 -15.25 21.95
CA ASP A 67 -18.39 -16.24 23.02
C ASP A 67 -17.44 -17.37 22.60
N GLY A 68 -16.71 -17.20 21.50
CA GLY A 68 -15.66 -18.13 21.09
C GLY A 68 -14.54 -18.28 22.14
N GLU A 69 -13.73 -19.32 21.98
CA GLU A 69 -12.55 -19.53 22.83
C GLU A 69 -11.43 -18.54 22.49
N TRP A 70 -10.80 -17.98 23.53
CA TRP A 70 -9.68 -17.07 23.39
C TRP A 70 -8.42 -17.79 22.91
N GLN A 71 -7.87 -17.33 21.79
CA GLN A 71 -6.60 -17.79 21.25
C GLN A 71 -5.55 -16.68 21.42
N THR A 72 -4.35 -17.02 21.89
CA THR A 72 -3.24 -16.05 21.97
C THR A 72 -2.52 -16.00 20.63
N LEU A 73 -2.27 -14.80 20.12
CA LEU A 73 -1.56 -14.60 18.86
C LEU A 73 -0.06 -14.40 19.11
N ASP A 74 0.76 -14.95 18.21
CA ASP A 74 2.19 -14.71 18.20
C ASP A 74 2.54 -13.33 17.62
N ILE A 75 3.51 -12.66 18.24
CA ILE A 75 3.96 -11.32 17.85
C ILE A 75 5.14 -11.42 16.87
N TYR A 76 4.92 -10.93 15.66
CA TYR A 76 5.98 -10.61 14.69
C TYR A 76 6.59 -9.24 15.00
N ARG A 77 7.84 -9.03 14.59
CA ARG A 77 8.60 -7.80 14.85
C ARG A 77 8.99 -7.09 13.54
N PRO A 78 8.10 -6.24 12.99
CA PRO A 78 8.51 -5.28 11.98
C PRO A 78 9.50 -4.27 12.58
N GLN A 79 10.31 -3.70 11.70
CA GLN A 79 11.24 -2.63 12.00
C GLN A 79 10.77 -1.35 11.32
N LEU A 80 11.04 -0.23 11.98
CA LEU A 80 10.65 1.11 11.55
C LEU A 80 11.86 2.04 11.67
N GLU A 81 11.86 3.18 10.99
CA GLU A 81 12.98 4.12 11.06
C GLU A 81 12.54 5.49 11.56
N GLU A 82 13.46 6.19 12.20
CA GLU A 82 13.37 7.62 12.39
C GLU A 82 14.70 8.25 12.03
N ILE A 83 14.69 9.20 11.10
CA ILE A 83 15.88 9.99 10.82
C ILE A 83 15.99 11.16 11.80
N ASN A 84 17.20 11.40 12.28
CA ASN A 84 17.54 12.66 12.94
C ASN A 84 17.69 13.74 11.86
N ALA A 85 16.79 14.73 11.85
CA ALA A 85 16.78 15.78 10.83
C ALA A 85 18.01 16.71 10.85
N THR A 86 18.81 16.71 11.93
CA THR A 86 20.04 17.50 12.04
C THR A 86 21.26 16.75 11.53
N THR A 87 21.39 15.46 11.85
CA THR A 87 22.59 14.66 11.52
C THR A 87 22.41 13.75 10.31
N GLY A 88 21.17 13.48 9.89
CA GLY A 88 20.81 12.48 8.88
C GLY A 88 20.96 11.04 9.36
N SER A 89 21.31 10.79 10.62
CA SER A 89 21.44 9.42 11.14
C SER A 89 20.08 8.77 11.37
N GLY A 90 19.90 7.55 10.88
CA GLY A 90 18.71 6.73 11.11
C GLY A 90 18.77 5.95 12.41
N LYS A 91 17.68 5.96 13.18
CA LYS A 91 17.45 5.07 14.32
C LYS A 91 16.36 4.07 13.96
N VAL A 92 16.68 2.80 14.09
CA VAL A 92 15.72 1.71 13.87
C VAL A 92 14.98 1.38 15.16
N TYR A 93 13.65 1.36 15.08
CA TYR A 93 12.75 0.92 16.15
C TYR A 93 12.16 -0.44 15.82
N ASN A 94 11.77 -1.15 16.87
CA ASN A 94 11.04 -2.41 16.76
C ASN A 94 9.61 -2.18 17.19
N THR A 95 8.67 -2.62 16.37
CA THR A 95 7.24 -2.56 16.66
C THR A 95 6.64 -3.95 16.75
N SER A 96 5.35 -4.05 17.03
CA SER A 96 4.64 -5.32 17.14
C SER A 96 3.64 -5.48 16.00
N MET A 97 3.54 -6.69 15.47
CA MET A 97 2.50 -7.08 14.51
C MET A 97 1.93 -8.44 14.87
N VAL A 98 0.61 -8.58 14.75
CA VAL A 98 -0.07 -9.88 14.66
C VAL A 98 -0.74 -9.98 13.30
N TYR A 99 -0.93 -11.21 12.81
CA TYR A 99 -1.85 -11.43 11.71
C TYR A 99 -2.58 -12.75 11.84
N PHE A 100 -3.81 -12.76 11.33
CA PHE A 100 -4.72 -13.90 11.37
C PHE A 100 -5.86 -13.66 10.38
N ASP A 101 -6.60 -14.70 10.06
CA ASP A 101 -7.73 -14.61 9.14
C ASP A 101 -9.03 -14.93 9.85
N PHE A 102 -10.12 -14.31 9.40
CA PHE A 102 -11.42 -14.62 9.94
C PHE A 102 -12.57 -14.35 8.97
N ARG A 103 -13.73 -14.91 9.32
CA ARG A 103 -15.03 -14.62 8.73
C ARG A 103 -16.03 -14.44 9.87
N GLY A 104 -16.98 -13.51 9.68
CA GLY A 104 -17.85 -13.03 10.76
C GLY A 104 -17.14 -12.02 11.64
N SER A 105 -17.58 -11.85 12.88
CA SER A 105 -16.96 -10.90 13.82
C SER A 105 -15.97 -11.58 14.76
N VAL A 106 -14.93 -10.84 15.16
CA VAL A 106 -13.95 -11.25 16.18
C VAL A 106 -13.83 -10.18 17.27
N GLU A 107 -13.61 -10.63 18.50
CA GLU A 107 -13.21 -9.75 19.61
C GLU A 107 -11.70 -9.86 19.80
N LEU A 108 -11.04 -8.71 19.93
CA LEU A 108 -9.63 -8.60 20.28
C LEU A 108 -9.47 -8.13 21.71
N GLU A 109 -8.47 -8.71 22.38
CA GLU A 109 -7.96 -8.24 23.65
C GLU A 109 -6.45 -7.96 23.53
N VAL A 110 -6.06 -6.71 23.76
CA VAL A 110 -4.68 -6.25 23.60
C VAL A 110 -4.18 -5.72 24.94
N THR A 111 -3.25 -6.44 25.58
CA THR A 111 -2.62 -6.01 26.84
C THR A 111 -1.27 -5.36 26.57
N TYR A 112 -1.08 -4.14 27.07
CA TYR A 112 0.21 -3.44 27.06
C TYR A 112 1.08 -3.88 28.23
N LEU A 113 2.11 -4.67 27.95
CA LEU A 113 2.90 -5.32 28.98
C LEU A 113 3.86 -4.39 29.73
N LYS A 114 4.12 -3.18 29.20
CA LYS A 114 4.88 -2.15 29.93
C LYS A 114 4.06 -1.46 31.03
N GLY A 115 2.74 -1.59 30.99
CA GLY A 115 1.81 -0.97 31.92
C GLY A 115 1.66 0.55 31.74
N GLY A 116 0.72 1.12 32.50
CA GLY A 116 0.44 2.55 32.51
C GLY A 116 -0.35 3.04 31.31
N ALA A 117 -1.19 2.19 30.71
CA ALA A 117 -2.09 2.64 29.64
C ALA A 117 -3.12 3.63 30.21
N THR A 118 -3.15 4.84 29.64
CA THR A 118 -4.07 5.92 30.02
C THR A 118 -4.97 6.35 28.87
N LYS A 119 -4.55 6.08 27.64
CA LYS A 119 -5.30 6.34 26.41
C LYS A 119 -4.96 5.31 25.34
N ALA A 120 -5.95 5.05 24.50
CA ALA A 120 -5.93 4.05 23.46
C ALA A 120 -6.65 4.57 22.21
N ARG A 121 -6.12 4.26 21.03
CA ARG A 121 -6.70 4.63 19.74
C ARG A 121 -6.54 3.46 18.76
N VAL A 122 -7.59 3.18 17.98
CA VAL A 122 -7.54 2.23 16.86
C VAL A 122 -7.64 3.04 15.57
N ARG A 123 -6.65 2.87 14.69
CA ARG A 123 -6.49 3.65 13.46
C ARG A 123 -6.60 2.75 12.23
N PRO A 124 -7.13 3.22 11.08
CA PRO A 124 -7.58 4.59 10.82
C PRO A 124 -8.82 5.04 11.61
N ASP A 125 -8.87 6.31 12.00
CA ASP A 125 -10.00 6.92 12.71
C ASP A 125 -11.31 6.81 11.93
N ALA A 126 -11.21 6.77 10.60
CA ALA A 126 -12.35 6.62 9.71
C ALA A 126 -13.16 5.34 9.97
N LEU A 127 -12.56 4.33 10.62
CA LEU A 127 -13.25 3.09 11.01
C LEU A 127 -14.20 3.29 12.20
N GLY A 128 -14.07 4.38 12.97
CA GLY A 128 -14.94 4.68 14.12
C GLY A 128 -14.82 3.68 15.28
N ILE A 129 -13.75 2.89 15.33
CA ILE A 129 -13.54 1.88 16.37
C ILE A 129 -13.07 2.56 17.66
N THR A 130 -13.91 2.55 18.68
CA THR A 130 -13.57 3.03 20.02
C THR A 130 -13.28 1.84 20.94
N PRO A 131 -12.02 1.59 21.33
CA PRO A 131 -11.70 0.49 22.23
C PRO A 131 -12.13 0.80 23.67
N GLU A 132 -12.59 -0.23 24.38
CA GLU A 132 -12.76 -0.18 25.84
C GLU A 132 -11.39 -0.38 26.51
N LEU A 133 -11.01 0.54 27.41
CA LEU A 133 -9.77 0.44 28.17
C LEU A 133 -10.04 -0.10 29.58
N LEU A 134 -9.58 -1.31 29.84
CA LEU A 134 -9.72 -2.10 31.08
C LEU A 134 -8.36 -2.20 31.79
N GLY A 135 -7.90 -1.09 32.37
CA GLY A 135 -6.54 -0.98 32.90
C GLY A 135 -5.51 -0.98 31.77
N ASP A 136 -4.56 -1.90 31.77
CA ASP A 136 -3.55 -2.04 30.71
C ASP A 136 -4.02 -2.86 29.50
N THR A 137 -5.30 -3.25 29.49
CA THR A 137 -5.89 -4.09 28.46
C THR A 137 -6.96 -3.34 27.69
N LEU A 138 -6.86 -3.37 26.37
CA LEU A 138 -7.86 -2.83 25.45
C LEU A 138 -8.74 -3.95 24.92
N ARG A 139 -10.03 -3.70 24.76
CA ARG A 139 -10.97 -4.62 24.09
C ARG A 139 -11.79 -3.91 23.03
N PHE A 140 -11.93 -4.53 21.87
CA PHE A 140 -12.76 -4.05 20.77
C PHE A 140 -13.12 -5.20 19.82
N THR A 141 -14.06 -4.94 18.91
CA THR A 141 -14.55 -5.90 17.92
C THR A 141 -14.17 -5.46 16.52
N LEU A 142 -13.86 -6.42 15.65
CA LEU A 142 -13.82 -6.25 14.21
C LEU A 142 -14.91 -7.12 13.58
N ASP A 143 -15.81 -6.52 12.81
CA ASP A 143 -16.91 -7.23 12.14
C ASP A 143 -16.53 -7.77 10.76
N GLU A 144 -15.38 -7.34 10.25
CA GLU A 144 -14.79 -7.82 9.01
C GLU A 144 -13.27 -7.60 9.02
N PRO A 145 -12.49 -8.33 8.20
CA PRO A 145 -11.06 -8.11 8.07
C PRO A 145 -10.70 -6.67 7.71
N ARG A 146 -9.92 -6.04 8.59
CA ARG A 146 -9.34 -4.70 8.46
C ARG A 146 -7.90 -4.72 8.93
N ASP A 147 -7.03 -3.99 8.23
CA ASP A 147 -5.66 -3.75 8.68
C ASP A 147 -5.67 -2.47 9.53
N ILE A 148 -5.27 -2.56 10.79
CA ILE A 148 -5.38 -1.47 11.77
C ILE A 148 -4.10 -1.29 12.60
N VAL A 149 -3.98 -0.12 13.22
CA VAL A 149 -2.97 0.18 14.23
C VAL A 149 -3.64 0.45 15.57
N VAL A 150 -3.18 -0.26 16.60
CA VAL A 150 -3.51 0.00 18.00
C VAL A 150 -2.38 0.84 18.60
N GLN A 151 -2.72 2.09 18.95
CA GLN A 151 -1.81 3.06 19.54
C GLN A 151 -2.18 3.27 21.02
N ILE A 152 -1.17 3.18 21.90
CA ILE A 152 -1.34 3.37 23.36
C ILE A 152 -0.48 4.55 23.78
N ASN A 153 -1.03 5.44 24.61
CA ASN A 153 -0.31 6.59 25.16
C ASN A 153 0.35 7.51 24.10
N ASP A 154 -0.20 7.57 22.89
CA ASP A 154 0.34 8.27 21.71
C ASP A 154 1.71 7.73 21.24
N GLU A 155 2.14 6.56 21.73
CA GLU A 155 3.39 5.93 21.29
C GLU A 155 3.30 5.51 19.81
N ILE A 156 4.12 6.12 18.97
CA ILE A 156 4.08 5.90 17.52
C ILE A 156 4.96 4.73 17.07
N PHE A 157 6.10 4.49 17.73
CA PHE A 157 7.02 3.40 17.36
C PHE A 157 6.75 2.10 18.12
N ASP A 158 6.17 2.19 19.32
CA ASP A 158 5.79 1.06 20.17
C ASP A 158 4.27 0.79 20.10
N CYS A 159 3.74 0.66 18.89
CA CYS A 159 2.35 0.31 18.63
C CYS A 159 2.19 -1.16 18.23
N LEU A 160 0.94 -1.59 18.07
CA LEU A 160 0.58 -2.91 17.56
C LEU A 160 -0.14 -2.77 16.23
N HIS A 161 0.37 -3.45 15.21
CA HIS A 161 -0.26 -3.60 13.91
C HIS A 161 -1.06 -4.90 13.89
N VAL A 162 -2.33 -4.83 13.53
CA VAL A 162 -3.22 -6.00 13.40
C VAL A 162 -3.57 -6.14 11.93
N ILE A 163 -2.98 -7.14 11.28
CA ILE A 163 -3.18 -7.41 9.86
C ILE A 163 -4.14 -8.58 9.72
N THR A 164 -5.20 -8.46 8.92
CA THR A 164 -6.21 -9.52 8.85
C THR A 164 -6.65 -9.84 7.43
N ASN A 165 -7.04 -11.09 7.18
CA ASN A 165 -7.62 -11.48 5.90
C ASN A 165 -8.96 -12.18 6.01
N HIS A 166 -9.69 -12.14 4.89
CA HIS A 166 -10.71 -13.14 4.66
C HIS A 166 -10.00 -14.47 4.47
N ILE A 167 -10.55 -15.53 5.06
CA ILE A 167 -10.04 -16.88 4.84
C ILE A 167 -10.18 -17.21 3.36
N ASP A 168 -9.09 -17.65 2.74
CA ASP A 168 -9.12 -18.15 1.36
C ASP A 168 -9.93 -19.47 1.31
N PRO A 169 -11.10 -19.50 0.65
CA PRO A 169 -11.90 -20.71 0.57
C PRO A 169 -11.32 -21.75 -0.41
N HIS A 170 -10.39 -21.35 -1.28
CA HIS A 170 -9.85 -22.20 -2.35
C HIS A 170 -8.34 -22.00 -2.53
N PRO A 171 -7.52 -22.23 -1.48
CA PRO A 171 -6.08 -22.13 -1.61
C PRO A 171 -5.56 -23.17 -2.63
N PRO A 172 -4.53 -22.85 -3.43
CA PRO A 172 -3.99 -23.77 -4.42
C PRO A 172 -3.42 -25.04 -3.78
N CYS A 173 -3.53 -26.15 -4.50
CA CYS A 173 -2.92 -27.41 -4.09
C CYS A 173 -1.38 -27.33 -4.18
N ALA A 174 -0.69 -27.90 -3.20
CA ALA A 174 0.78 -27.85 -3.13
C ALA A 174 1.47 -28.64 -4.26
N ASP A 175 0.76 -29.57 -4.89
CA ASP A 175 1.21 -30.37 -6.04
C ASP A 175 0.72 -29.84 -7.39
N ASP A 176 0.06 -28.68 -7.42
CA ASP A 176 -0.33 -28.00 -8.65
C ASP A 176 0.94 -27.66 -9.46
N PRO A 177 1.09 -28.17 -10.70
CA PRO A 177 2.29 -27.96 -11.50
C PRO A 177 2.53 -26.49 -11.89
N ASP A 178 1.51 -25.63 -11.80
CA ASP A 178 1.58 -24.20 -12.09
C ASP A 178 1.83 -23.33 -10.85
N VAL A 179 1.99 -23.96 -9.68
CA VAL A 179 2.19 -23.27 -8.41
C VAL A 179 3.56 -23.59 -7.81
N ILE A 180 4.30 -22.54 -7.47
CA ILE A 180 5.50 -22.61 -6.62
C ILE A 180 5.02 -22.40 -5.17
N TYR A 181 4.77 -23.50 -4.48
CA TYR A 181 4.11 -23.51 -3.16
C TYR A 181 5.11 -23.43 -2.00
N PHE A 182 4.91 -22.48 -1.09
CA PHE A 182 5.62 -22.40 0.19
C PHE A 182 4.62 -22.56 1.35
N GLY A 183 4.73 -23.68 2.06
CA GLY A 183 3.91 -23.97 3.25
C GLY A 183 4.38 -23.24 4.51
N PRO A 184 3.68 -23.40 5.65
CA PRO A 184 4.09 -22.82 6.93
C PRO A 184 5.53 -23.17 7.31
N GLY A 185 6.30 -22.19 7.79
CA GLY A 185 7.72 -22.35 8.12
C GLY A 185 8.63 -21.34 7.40
N VAL A 186 9.94 -21.43 7.66
CA VAL A 186 10.95 -20.55 7.06
C VAL A 186 11.57 -21.21 5.84
N HIS A 187 11.61 -20.49 4.74
CA HIS A 187 12.13 -20.93 3.45
C HIS A 187 13.17 -19.96 2.90
N THR A 188 14.09 -20.48 2.11
CA THR A 188 15.10 -19.71 1.38
C THR A 188 15.18 -20.21 -0.05
N VAL A 189 15.69 -19.36 -0.94
CA VAL A 189 16.03 -19.71 -2.32
C VAL A 189 17.47 -19.31 -2.61
N THR A 190 18.08 -19.95 -3.60
CA THR A 190 19.45 -19.64 -4.01
C THR A 190 19.59 -18.14 -4.32
N GLY A 191 20.56 -17.48 -3.69
CA GLY A 191 20.81 -16.05 -3.90
C GLY A 191 19.75 -15.09 -3.34
N ASN A 192 18.77 -15.59 -2.58
CA ASN A 192 17.65 -14.81 -2.02
C ASN A 192 16.83 -14.07 -3.09
N VAL A 193 16.80 -14.56 -4.33
CA VAL A 193 15.96 -14.04 -5.40
C VAL A 193 15.25 -15.22 -6.06
N LEU A 194 13.93 -15.15 -6.16
CA LEU A 194 13.11 -16.12 -6.89
C LEU A 194 12.59 -15.48 -8.17
N THR A 195 13.17 -15.85 -9.31
CA THR A 195 12.65 -15.47 -10.62
C THR A 195 11.44 -16.33 -10.96
N VAL A 196 10.29 -15.69 -11.20
CA VAL A 196 9.02 -16.38 -11.46
C VAL A 196 8.80 -16.49 -12.98
N PRO A 197 8.61 -17.70 -13.53
CA PRO A 197 8.31 -17.87 -14.95
C PRO A 197 6.90 -17.39 -15.33
N SER A 198 6.69 -17.08 -16.61
CA SER A 198 5.35 -16.80 -17.16
C SER A 198 4.35 -17.92 -16.85
N GLY A 199 3.11 -17.56 -16.55
CA GLY A 199 2.04 -18.50 -16.23
C GLY A 199 2.12 -19.14 -14.85
N LYS A 200 3.16 -18.87 -14.05
CA LYS A 200 3.33 -19.48 -12.72
C LYS A 200 2.82 -18.56 -11.60
N THR A 201 2.34 -19.19 -10.54
CA THR A 201 1.95 -18.52 -9.29
C THR A 201 2.90 -18.93 -8.17
N VAL A 202 3.52 -17.97 -7.51
CA VAL A 202 4.13 -18.19 -6.19
C VAL A 202 3.03 -18.06 -5.14
N TYR A 203 2.85 -19.10 -4.31
CA TYR A 203 1.87 -19.08 -3.23
C TYR A 203 2.56 -19.20 -1.88
N LEU A 204 2.38 -18.20 -1.02
CA LEU A 204 2.86 -18.18 0.36
C LEU A 204 1.68 -18.51 1.29
N ALA A 205 1.60 -19.74 1.77
CA ALA A 205 0.56 -20.12 2.73
C ALA A 205 0.65 -19.27 4.02
N GLY A 206 -0.46 -19.09 4.74
CA GLY A 206 -0.40 -18.44 6.06
C GLY A 206 0.57 -19.17 6.99
N GLY A 207 1.44 -18.43 7.68
CA GLY A 207 2.56 -18.98 8.45
C GLY A 207 3.85 -19.24 7.65
N ALA A 208 3.82 -19.11 6.32
CA ALA A 208 5.02 -19.20 5.49
C ALA A 208 5.84 -17.90 5.57
N VAL A 209 7.16 -18.06 5.65
CA VAL A 209 8.13 -16.98 5.68
C VAL A 209 9.20 -17.28 4.63
N LEU A 210 9.21 -16.53 3.54
CA LEU A 210 10.20 -16.67 2.48
C LEU A 210 11.22 -15.54 2.58
N THR A 211 12.48 -15.91 2.82
CA THR A 211 13.60 -14.96 2.77
C THR A 211 14.08 -14.82 1.34
N ALA A 212 13.40 -13.97 0.56
CA ALA A 212 13.74 -13.69 -0.83
C ALA A 212 13.13 -12.37 -1.32
N GLN A 213 13.64 -11.87 -2.43
CA GLN A 213 12.91 -10.98 -3.35
C GLN A 213 12.23 -11.83 -4.44
N ILE A 214 11.01 -11.49 -4.79
CA ILE A 214 10.29 -12.09 -5.92
C ILE A 214 10.55 -11.26 -7.16
N PHE A 215 11.02 -11.90 -8.24
CA PHE A 215 11.40 -11.21 -9.47
C PHE A 215 10.57 -11.69 -10.67
N PHE A 216 9.72 -10.81 -11.18
CA PHE A 216 9.06 -10.95 -12.47
C PHE A 216 9.89 -10.18 -13.50
N LYS A 217 10.52 -10.90 -14.43
CA LYS A 217 11.39 -10.31 -15.44
C LYS A 217 11.02 -10.79 -16.83
N ASP A 218 10.57 -9.89 -17.70
CA ASP A 218 10.19 -10.20 -19.08
C ASP A 218 9.16 -11.34 -19.16
N VAL A 219 8.23 -11.39 -18.20
CA VAL A 219 7.23 -12.46 -18.07
C VAL A 219 5.80 -11.93 -18.19
N GLU A 220 4.88 -12.85 -18.47
CA GLU A 220 3.46 -12.55 -18.51
C GLU A 220 2.62 -13.54 -17.71
N LYS A 221 1.48 -13.05 -17.18
CA LYS A 221 0.46 -13.88 -16.52
C LYS A 221 1.02 -14.66 -15.33
N ALA A 222 1.86 -14.01 -14.53
CA ALA A 222 2.46 -14.60 -13.35
C ALA A 222 1.94 -13.91 -12.09
N ALA A 223 2.02 -14.60 -10.95
CA ALA A 223 1.45 -14.09 -9.70
C ALA A 223 2.27 -14.41 -8.45
N LEU A 224 2.08 -13.59 -7.42
CA LEU A 224 2.49 -13.81 -6.04
C LEU A 224 1.25 -13.66 -5.16
N THR A 225 0.85 -14.70 -4.43
CA THR A 225 -0.40 -14.72 -3.67
C THR A 225 -0.23 -15.42 -2.31
N GLY A 226 -1.24 -15.29 -1.46
CA GLY A 226 -1.33 -15.98 -0.17
C GLY A 226 -0.99 -15.09 1.02
N HIS A 227 -1.24 -15.61 2.22
CA HIS A 227 -1.21 -14.85 3.48
C HIS A 227 0.12 -14.99 4.25
N GLY A 228 1.13 -15.60 3.62
CA GLY A 228 2.49 -15.64 4.14
C GLY A 228 3.26 -14.32 3.90
N MET A 229 4.55 -14.35 4.21
CA MET A 229 5.39 -13.16 4.15
C MET A 229 6.71 -13.34 3.41
N LEU A 230 7.12 -12.28 2.71
CA LEU A 230 8.50 -12.05 2.32
C LEU A 230 9.23 -11.35 3.48
N TYR A 231 10.41 -11.85 3.84
CA TYR A 231 11.14 -11.37 5.01
C TYR A 231 12.61 -11.11 4.71
N ALA A 232 13.10 -9.91 5.03
CA ALA A 232 14.53 -9.58 4.99
C ALA A 232 15.25 -9.89 3.66
N GLY A 233 14.52 -9.87 2.55
CA GLY A 233 15.07 -10.01 1.20
C GLY A 233 15.89 -8.78 0.77
N PRO A 234 16.62 -8.85 -0.35
CA PRO A 234 17.26 -7.67 -0.95
C PRO A 234 16.25 -6.61 -1.42
N GLY A 235 14.99 -7.00 -1.55
CA GLY A 235 13.80 -6.17 -1.73
C GLY A 235 12.58 -7.06 -1.49
N GLY A 236 11.37 -6.56 -1.71
CA GLY A 236 10.16 -7.40 -1.70
C GLY A 236 9.86 -7.96 -3.09
N ILE A 237 9.38 -7.10 -3.99
CA ILE A 237 8.95 -7.44 -5.34
C ILE A 237 9.75 -6.62 -6.35
N LEU A 238 10.22 -7.25 -7.41
CA LEU A 238 10.78 -6.58 -8.58
C LEU A 238 10.01 -7.05 -9.81
N CYS A 239 9.40 -6.13 -10.53
CA CYS A 239 8.62 -6.38 -11.73
C CYS A 239 9.20 -5.51 -12.85
N GLU A 240 9.89 -6.13 -13.80
CA GLU A 240 10.57 -5.46 -14.91
C GLU A 240 10.10 -6.04 -16.24
N GLY A 241 9.75 -5.18 -17.20
CA GLY A 241 9.40 -5.59 -18.56
C GLY A 241 8.25 -6.59 -18.63
N SER A 242 7.39 -6.62 -17.60
CA SER A 242 6.45 -7.71 -17.36
C SER A 242 5.00 -7.26 -17.49
N LYS A 243 4.12 -8.20 -17.86
CA LYS A 243 2.72 -7.90 -18.22
C LYS A 243 1.71 -8.80 -17.53
N ASN A 244 0.56 -8.25 -17.13
CA ASN A 244 -0.52 -9.01 -16.49
C ASN A 244 -0.03 -9.72 -15.22
N ILE A 245 0.64 -8.98 -14.33
CA ILE A 245 1.18 -9.49 -13.07
C ILE A 245 0.20 -9.25 -11.94
N ARG A 246 0.05 -10.23 -11.05
CA ARG A 246 -0.86 -10.14 -9.91
C ARG A 246 -0.14 -10.40 -8.60
N VAL A 247 -0.23 -9.46 -7.66
CA VAL A 247 0.30 -9.60 -6.31
C VAL A 247 -0.86 -9.49 -5.35
N GLN A 248 -1.05 -10.46 -4.44
CA GLN A 248 -2.18 -10.43 -3.52
C GLN A 248 -1.86 -10.87 -2.11
N ASP A 249 -2.41 -10.14 -1.13
CA ASP A 249 -2.56 -10.50 0.29
C ASP A 249 -1.25 -10.72 1.08
N VAL A 250 -0.10 -10.72 0.40
CA VAL A 250 1.22 -10.95 1.00
C VAL A 250 1.67 -9.83 1.94
N ILE A 251 2.50 -10.20 2.91
CA ILE A 251 3.19 -9.27 3.79
C ILE A 251 4.66 -9.17 3.37
N ILE A 252 5.18 -7.96 3.21
CA ILE A 252 6.58 -7.66 2.90
C ILE A 252 7.18 -6.99 4.13
N MET A 253 8.05 -7.70 4.84
CA MET A 253 8.54 -7.26 6.13
C MET A 253 10.06 -7.12 6.14
N ASN A 254 10.51 -5.93 6.50
CA ASN A 254 11.91 -5.53 6.64
C ASN A 254 12.76 -5.80 5.38
N PRO A 255 12.30 -5.43 4.16
CA PRO A 255 13.13 -5.54 2.97
C PRO A 255 14.40 -4.69 3.12
N ASN A 256 15.49 -5.08 2.45
CA ASN A 256 16.73 -4.29 2.39
C ASN A 256 16.71 -3.34 1.18
N GLY A 257 15.70 -2.47 1.13
CA GLY A 257 15.43 -1.54 0.02
C GLY A 257 13.94 -1.44 -0.24
N TYR A 258 13.57 -1.22 -1.50
CA TYR A 258 12.18 -1.14 -1.96
C TYR A 258 11.36 -2.39 -1.61
N ALA A 259 10.15 -2.18 -1.11
CA ALA A 259 9.19 -3.26 -0.94
C ALA A 259 8.63 -3.74 -2.30
N GLY A 260 8.53 -2.86 -3.28
CA GLY A 260 8.14 -3.20 -4.64
C GLY A 260 8.64 -2.18 -5.66
N THR A 261 9.14 -2.68 -6.79
CA THR A 261 9.55 -1.86 -7.94
C THR A 261 8.87 -2.37 -9.19
N PHE A 262 8.21 -1.48 -9.93
CA PHE A 262 7.46 -1.78 -11.15
C PHE A 262 8.02 -0.92 -12.29
N GLY A 263 8.98 -1.47 -13.02
CA GLY A 263 9.66 -0.81 -14.14
C GLY A 263 9.20 -1.35 -15.48
N GLU A 264 8.90 -0.48 -16.44
CA GLU A 264 8.51 -0.85 -17.81
C GLU A 264 7.45 -1.96 -17.86
N SER A 265 6.48 -1.91 -16.95
CA SER A 265 5.49 -2.96 -16.74
C SER A 265 4.09 -2.52 -17.18
N GLU A 266 3.28 -3.49 -17.60
CA GLU A 266 1.92 -3.25 -18.12
C GLU A 266 0.89 -4.11 -17.38
N ASN A 267 -0.23 -3.50 -16.95
CA ASN A 267 -1.35 -4.22 -16.33
C ASN A 267 -0.91 -5.02 -15.09
N VAL A 268 -0.36 -4.35 -14.09
CA VAL A 268 0.01 -4.97 -12.80
C VAL A 268 -1.04 -4.62 -11.77
N HIS A 269 -1.56 -5.63 -11.07
CA HIS A 269 -2.53 -5.43 -10.00
C HIS A 269 -1.96 -5.96 -8.68
N VAL A 270 -1.73 -5.03 -7.75
CA VAL A 270 -1.28 -5.31 -6.39
C VAL A 270 -2.45 -5.07 -5.45
N LYS A 271 -3.01 -6.15 -4.93
CA LYS A 271 -4.16 -6.11 -4.03
C LYS A 271 -3.76 -6.51 -2.62
N LYS A 272 -4.03 -5.65 -1.65
CA LYS A 272 -3.90 -5.97 -0.23
C LYS A 272 -2.52 -6.47 0.18
N ALA A 273 -1.48 -5.96 -0.46
CA ALA A 273 -0.12 -6.17 -0.02
C ALA A 273 0.21 -5.24 1.15
N ARG A 274 1.03 -5.71 2.09
CA ARG A 274 1.42 -4.94 3.27
C ARG A 274 2.92 -4.75 3.31
N SER A 275 3.38 -3.57 3.70
CA SER A 275 4.81 -3.25 3.74
C SER A 275 5.24 -2.62 5.05
N PHE A 276 6.38 -3.08 5.57
CA PHE A 276 7.09 -2.50 6.71
C PHE A 276 8.59 -2.40 6.41
N SER A 277 9.18 -1.21 6.51
CA SER A 277 10.60 -1.00 6.21
C SER A 277 11.29 -0.04 7.19
N SER A 278 12.63 -0.11 7.24
CA SER A 278 13.45 0.65 8.19
C SER A 278 14.86 0.96 7.70
N LYS A 279 15.09 0.91 6.39
CA LYS A 279 16.40 1.08 5.76
C LYS A 279 16.35 2.31 4.86
N GLY A 280 17.51 2.88 4.54
CA GLY A 280 17.58 3.89 3.49
C GLY A 280 17.08 3.34 2.16
N ASN A 281 16.35 4.15 1.40
CA ASN A 281 15.53 3.72 0.25
C ASN A 281 14.56 2.59 0.64
N GLY A 282 13.96 2.71 1.82
CA GLY A 282 13.00 1.76 2.37
C GLY A 282 11.60 2.05 1.86
N ASP A 283 11.46 2.38 0.59
CA ASP A 283 10.20 2.76 -0.01
C ASP A 283 9.23 1.56 -0.01
N GLY A 284 7.95 1.88 -0.15
CA GLY A 284 6.88 0.94 -0.41
C GLY A 284 6.93 0.53 -1.88
N PHE A 285 6.02 1.06 -2.69
CA PHE A 285 5.86 0.69 -4.09
C PHE A 285 6.19 1.83 -5.05
N ASP A 286 7.21 1.57 -5.87
CA ASP A 286 7.73 2.51 -6.84
C ASP A 286 7.37 2.08 -8.26
N VAL A 287 6.87 3.03 -9.05
CA VAL A 287 6.50 2.83 -10.45
C VAL A 287 7.42 3.65 -11.33
N PHE A 288 7.96 3.03 -12.38
CA PHE A 288 8.83 3.65 -13.37
C PHE A 288 8.38 3.27 -14.78
N SER A 289 8.15 4.27 -15.64
CA SER A 289 7.87 4.10 -17.07
C SER A 289 6.83 3.00 -17.36
N SER A 290 5.74 2.95 -16.62
CA SER A 290 4.79 1.82 -16.60
C SER A 290 3.35 2.27 -16.85
N THR A 291 2.50 1.34 -17.28
CA THR A 291 1.10 1.65 -17.56
C THR A 291 0.09 0.64 -17.02
N GLY A 292 -1.06 1.11 -16.55
CA GLY A 292 -2.12 0.24 -16.04
C GLY A 292 -1.75 -0.43 -14.71
N ILE A 293 -1.15 0.31 -13.78
CA ILE A 293 -0.78 -0.23 -12.46
C ILE A 293 -1.88 0.13 -11.45
N VAL A 294 -2.40 -0.89 -10.77
CA VAL A 294 -3.45 -0.73 -9.76
C VAL A 294 -2.94 -1.24 -8.41
N PHE A 295 -3.01 -0.39 -7.41
CA PHE A 295 -2.79 -0.70 -6.00
C PHE A 295 -4.12 -0.59 -5.26
N ASP A 296 -4.62 -1.69 -4.69
CA ASP A 296 -5.95 -1.78 -4.10
C ASP A 296 -5.90 -2.39 -2.69
N GLY A 297 -6.22 -1.62 -1.65
CA GLY A 297 -6.30 -2.16 -0.29
C GLY A 297 -4.95 -2.34 0.41
N CYS A 298 -3.89 -1.68 -0.05
CA CYS A 298 -2.55 -1.85 0.52
C CYS A 298 -2.40 -1.14 1.88
N TYR A 299 -1.60 -1.73 2.77
CA TYR A 299 -1.18 -1.10 4.04
C TYR A 299 0.33 -0.85 4.01
N MET A 300 0.76 0.37 4.28
CA MET A 300 2.16 0.75 4.19
C MET A 300 2.60 1.50 5.42
N ARG A 301 3.69 1.02 6.03
CA ARG A 301 4.44 1.77 7.02
C ARG A 301 5.92 1.71 6.70
N ASN A 302 6.40 2.77 6.05
CA ASN A 302 7.68 2.72 5.35
C ASN A 302 8.62 3.84 5.80
N SER A 303 9.93 3.54 5.79
CA SER A 303 11.01 4.47 6.13
C SER A 303 11.41 5.42 5.00
N ASP A 304 10.66 5.41 3.90
CA ASP A 304 10.76 6.32 2.77
C ASP A 304 9.36 6.42 2.13
N ASP A 305 9.26 6.75 0.84
CA ASP A 305 7.98 6.89 0.13
C ASP A 305 7.10 5.64 0.26
N CYS A 306 5.83 5.77 0.66
CA CYS A 306 4.91 4.63 0.61
C CYS A 306 4.57 4.30 -0.84
N PHE A 307 4.21 5.31 -1.63
CA PHE A 307 4.06 5.20 -3.07
C PHE A 307 4.89 6.28 -3.78
N ALA A 308 5.69 5.86 -4.75
CA ALA A 308 6.44 6.76 -5.60
C ALA A 308 6.11 6.50 -7.08
N ILE A 309 5.60 7.52 -7.78
CA ILE A 309 5.21 7.44 -9.19
C ILE A 309 6.18 8.28 -10.01
N TYR A 310 7.05 7.60 -10.72
CA TYR A 310 8.14 8.17 -11.51
C TYR A 310 7.99 7.84 -13.00
N ALA A 311 8.71 8.55 -13.86
CA ALA A 311 8.85 8.20 -15.28
C ALA A 311 10.19 7.48 -15.49
N HIS A 312 11.14 8.09 -16.20
CA HIS A 312 12.48 7.55 -16.39
C HIS A 312 13.34 7.54 -15.13
N ARG A 313 13.98 6.40 -14.89
CA ARG A 313 15.11 6.27 -13.98
C ARG A 313 15.98 5.10 -14.42
N TRP A 314 17.29 5.27 -14.34
CA TRP A 314 18.27 4.25 -14.74
C TRP A 314 18.07 3.80 -16.19
N ASN A 315 17.63 2.56 -16.39
CA ASN A 315 17.41 1.96 -17.71
C ASN A 315 15.93 1.77 -18.03
N TYR A 316 15.01 2.35 -17.24
CA TYR A 316 13.59 2.38 -17.57
C TYR A 316 13.28 3.64 -18.35
N TYR A 317 12.62 3.52 -19.50
CA TYR A 317 12.31 4.64 -20.37
C TYR A 317 10.83 4.67 -20.73
N GLY A 318 10.28 5.88 -20.80
CA GLY A 318 8.92 6.13 -21.26
C GLY A 318 8.04 6.79 -20.21
N ASP A 319 6.84 7.11 -20.68
CA ASP A 319 5.82 7.73 -19.87
C ASP A 319 5.29 6.77 -18.79
N THR A 320 4.75 7.34 -17.71
CA THR A 320 3.99 6.58 -16.71
C THR A 320 2.53 6.99 -16.78
N ARG A 321 1.64 6.03 -17.05
CA ARG A 321 0.23 6.32 -17.36
C ARG A 321 -0.75 5.39 -16.69
N ASP A 322 -1.94 5.89 -16.38
CA ASP A 322 -3.07 5.07 -15.94
C ASP A 322 -2.74 4.30 -14.65
N ILE A 323 -2.39 5.06 -13.62
CA ILE A 323 -2.04 4.53 -12.29
C ILE A 323 -3.19 4.77 -11.33
N THR A 324 -3.62 3.73 -10.63
CA THR A 324 -4.66 3.82 -9.60
C THR A 324 -4.11 3.37 -8.26
N ILE A 325 -4.19 4.23 -7.25
CA ILE A 325 -3.93 3.91 -5.84
C ILE A 325 -5.25 4.08 -5.10
N GLN A 326 -5.80 2.99 -4.56
CA GLN A 326 -7.11 3.02 -3.92
C GLN A 326 -7.25 2.16 -2.68
N ASN A 327 -8.12 2.58 -1.75
CA ASN A 327 -8.47 1.84 -0.54
C ASN A 327 -7.28 1.54 0.39
N CYS A 328 -6.20 2.33 0.31
CA CYS A 328 -4.96 2.09 1.05
C CYS A 328 -4.88 2.88 2.36
N THR A 329 -4.08 2.38 3.30
CA THR A 329 -3.71 3.03 4.57
C THR A 329 -2.21 3.25 4.63
N LEU A 330 -1.76 4.50 4.86
CA LEU A 330 -0.36 4.91 4.68
C LEU A 330 0.21 5.56 5.95
N TRP A 331 1.44 5.22 6.28
CA TRP A 331 2.23 5.81 7.36
C TRP A 331 3.68 5.98 6.89
N ALA A 332 4.06 7.19 6.51
CA ALA A 332 5.43 7.48 6.09
C ALA A 332 6.27 7.92 7.30
N ASP A 333 7.28 7.13 7.66
CA ASP A 333 8.13 7.40 8.82
C ASP A 333 9.23 8.45 8.54
N VAL A 334 9.53 8.73 7.27
CA VAL A 334 10.54 9.71 6.82
C VAL A 334 10.11 10.55 5.63
N ALA A 335 9.74 9.95 4.49
CA ALA A 335 9.46 10.73 3.28
C ALA A 335 7.94 10.85 3.08
N HIS A 336 7.40 10.47 1.93
CA HIS A 336 6.02 10.80 1.55
C HIS A 336 5.07 9.59 1.67
N PRO A 337 3.82 9.79 2.08
CA PRO A 337 2.76 8.83 1.78
C PRO A 337 2.60 8.65 0.26
N ILE A 338 2.58 9.73 -0.51
CA ILE A 338 2.54 9.69 -1.98
C ILE A 338 3.46 10.75 -2.57
N ASN A 339 4.38 10.31 -3.43
CA ASN A 339 5.27 11.16 -4.22
C ASN A 339 5.06 10.89 -5.72
N VAL A 340 4.95 11.94 -6.52
CA VAL A 340 4.75 11.85 -7.98
C VAL A 340 5.66 12.86 -8.66
N GLY A 341 6.52 12.40 -9.56
CA GLY A 341 7.46 13.28 -10.27
C GLY A 341 8.90 12.96 -9.93
N THR A 342 9.72 13.93 -9.57
CA THR A 342 11.15 13.80 -9.24
C THR A 342 12.07 13.25 -10.33
N HIS A 343 11.77 12.11 -10.97
CA HIS A 343 12.63 11.44 -11.93
C HIS A 343 11.99 11.33 -13.32
N GLY A 344 12.73 11.76 -14.33
CA GLY A 344 12.32 11.83 -15.73
C GLY A 344 13.52 11.91 -16.67
N ASN A 345 13.25 12.24 -17.93
CA ASN A 345 14.25 12.26 -19.00
C ASN A 345 14.33 13.62 -19.70
N THR A 346 15.41 14.37 -19.46
CA THR A 346 15.63 15.68 -20.10
C THR A 346 15.80 15.57 -21.62
N ASP A 347 16.48 14.53 -22.11
CA ASP A 347 16.80 14.40 -23.54
C ASP A 347 15.58 13.94 -24.35
N ALA A 348 14.67 13.19 -23.73
CA ALA A 348 13.39 12.79 -24.29
C ALA A 348 12.26 13.01 -23.25
N PRO A 349 11.76 14.25 -23.10
CA PRO A 349 10.80 14.60 -22.04
C PRO A 349 9.54 13.74 -22.00
N GLU A 350 9.27 13.18 -20.82
CA GLU A 350 8.17 12.25 -20.56
C GLU A 350 6.99 12.92 -19.84
N VAL A 351 5.89 12.19 -19.78
CA VAL A 351 4.64 12.58 -19.13
C VAL A 351 4.28 11.54 -18.08
N ILE A 352 3.85 12.02 -16.91
CA ILE A 352 3.15 11.22 -15.92
C ILE A 352 1.69 11.66 -15.95
N GLU A 353 0.78 10.79 -16.42
CA GLU A 353 -0.63 11.17 -16.61
C GLU A 353 -1.67 10.12 -16.25
N ASN A 354 -2.89 10.58 -16.03
CA ASN A 354 -4.06 9.77 -15.67
C ASN A 354 -3.84 9.02 -14.35
N LEU A 355 -3.64 9.80 -13.28
CA LEU A 355 -3.46 9.26 -11.94
C LEU A 355 -4.78 9.33 -11.17
N VAL A 356 -5.16 8.23 -10.52
CA VAL A 356 -6.30 8.16 -9.61
C VAL A 356 -5.80 7.77 -8.22
N ILE A 357 -5.99 8.65 -7.26
CA ILE A 357 -5.63 8.48 -5.85
C ILE A 357 -6.94 8.56 -5.07
N LYS A 358 -7.47 7.43 -4.59
CA LYS A 358 -8.85 7.37 -4.10
C LYS A 358 -9.03 6.60 -2.80
N ASN A 359 -9.87 7.13 -1.91
CA ASN A 359 -10.26 6.44 -0.69
C ASN A 359 -9.05 6.02 0.15
N LEU A 360 -8.31 7.01 0.67
CA LEU A 360 -7.08 6.78 1.43
C LEU A 360 -7.19 7.28 2.86
N ASP A 361 -6.55 6.55 3.77
CA ASP A 361 -6.26 6.99 5.13
C ASP A 361 -4.75 7.21 5.28
N ILE A 362 -4.33 8.46 5.46
CA ILE A 362 -2.94 8.82 5.76
C ILE A 362 -2.83 9.05 7.27
N LEU A 363 -2.15 8.11 7.93
CA LEU A 363 -2.03 8.06 9.39
C LEU A 363 -0.85 8.89 9.89
N ASP A 364 0.23 9.00 9.13
CA ASP A 364 1.37 9.81 9.56
C ASP A 364 2.25 10.16 8.36
N HIS A 365 3.03 11.21 8.55
CA HIS A 365 3.91 11.81 7.58
C HIS A 365 5.02 12.57 8.33
N ARG A 366 6.27 12.42 7.89
CA ARG A 366 7.41 13.03 8.57
C ARG A 366 8.55 13.46 7.64
N GLU A 367 8.27 14.27 6.62
CA GLU A 367 9.29 14.80 5.69
C GLU A 367 9.90 16.12 6.20
N PRO A 368 11.16 16.13 6.69
CA PRO A 368 11.80 17.35 7.19
C PRO A 368 12.32 18.29 6.07
N GLN A 369 12.49 17.80 4.84
CA GLN A 369 13.02 18.59 3.74
C GLN A 369 11.93 19.50 3.17
N MET A 370 12.01 20.81 3.43
CA MET A 370 11.02 21.81 3.02
C MET A 370 10.61 21.73 1.53
N GLY A 371 11.52 21.33 0.65
CA GLY A 371 11.23 21.16 -0.78
C GLY A 371 10.34 19.97 -1.12
N TYR A 372 10.06 19.06 -0.19
CA TYR A 372 9.44 17.77 -0.47
C TYR A 372 8.25 17.48 0.46
N GLN A 373 7.82 18.40 1.32
CA GLN A 373 6.95 18.06 2.47
C GLN A 373 5.48 17.71 2.17
N GLY A 374 5.07 17.13 1.06
CA GLY A 374 3.65 16.79 0.84
C GLY A 374 3.26 15.41 1.38
N CYS A 375 2.14 15.29 2.11
CA CYS A 375 1.49 13.99 2.28
C CYS A 375 1.17 13.38 0.91
N ILE A 376 0.73 14.25 -0.01
CA ILE A 376 0.69 14.00 -1.45
C ILE A 376 1.55 15.09 -2.10
N ALA A 377 2.65 14.69 -2.72
CA ALA A 377 3.58 15.57 -3.42
C ALA A 377 3.50 15.36 -4.94
N LEU A 378 3.29 16.44 -5.69
CA LEU A 378 3.43 16.48 -7.14
C LEU A 378 4.63 17.38 -7.48
N ASN A 379 5.73 16.79 -7.96
CA ASN A 379 7.01 17.47 -8.06
C ASN A 379 7.79 17.16 -9.35
N PRO A 380 7.26 17.49 -10.54
CA PRO A 380 7.92 17.15 -11.80
C PRO A 380 9.29 17.85 -11.89
N GLY A 381 10.33 17.06 -12.13
CA GLY A 381 11.66 17.49 -12.52
C GLY A 381 12.09 16.75 -13.80
N ASP A 382 13.30 16.99 -14.29
CA ASP A 382 13.83 16.32 -15.49
C ASP A 382 12.93 16.47 -16.73
N SER A 383 12.37 17.67 -16.94
CA SER A 383 11.44 17.95 -18.04
C SER A 383 10.15 17.10 -18.02
N ASN A 384 9.81 16.43 -16.92
CA ASN A 384 8.52 15.75 -16.81
C ASN A 384 7.35 16.74 -16.82
N LEU A 385 6.24 16.32 -17.42
CA LEU A 385 4.93 16.95 -17.25
C LEU A 385 4.06 16.02 -16.40
N ILE A 386 3.47 16.52 -15.33
CA ILE A 386 2.41 15.81 -14.60
C ILE A 386 1.07 16.37 -15.06
N LYS A 387 0.12 15.51 -15.48
CA LYS A 387 -1.21 15.97 -15.87
C LYS A 387 -2.32 14.97 -15.60
N ASN A 388 -3.58 15.44 -15.55
CA ASN A 388 -4.76 14.61 -15.32
C ASN A 388 -4.67 13.79 -14.01
N VAL A 389 -4.62 14.49 -12.88
CA VAL A 389 -4.52 13.87 -11.55
C VAL A 389 -5.84 14.02 -10.80
N ARG A 390 -6.43 12.89 -10.41
CA ARG A 390 -7.65 12.83 -9.60
C ARG A 390 -7.32 12.35 -8.19
N ILE A 391 -7.56 13.19 -7.19
CA ILE A 391 -7.44 12.83 -5.77
C ILE A 391 -8.84 12.87 -5.16
N GLU A 392 -9.33 11.77 -4.61
CA GLU A 392 -10.71 11.64 -4.14
C GLU A 392 -10.83 10.91 -2.80
N ASP A 393 -11.65 11.41 -1.87
CA ASP A 393 -11.97 10.75 -0.60
C ASP A 393 -10.72 10.43 0.23
N VAL A 394 -9.83 11.42 0.41
CA VAL A 394 -8.59 11.25 1.19
C VAL A 394 -8.75 11.85 2.59
N ARG A 395 -8.39 11.06 3.61
CA ARG A 395 -8.49 11.43 5.02
C ARG A 395 -7.08 11.43 5.62
N ILE A 396 -6.62 12.61 6.01
CA ILE A 396 -5.30 12.81 6.57
C ILE A 396 -5.47 13.10 8.06
N GLU A 397 -4.99 12.18 8.88
CA GLU A 397 -4.93 12.36 10.32
C GLU A 397 -3.77 13.29 10.70
N ASP A 398 -3.65 13.61 11.99
CA ASP A 398 -2.52 14.39 12.44
C ASP A 398 -1.21 13.62 12.27
N PHE A 399 -0.16 14.32 11.91
CA PHE A 399 1.12 13.74 11.52
C PHE A 399 2.29 14.48 12.16
N ARG A 400 3.49 13.91 12.15
CA ARG A 400 4.65 14.49 12.85
C ARG A 400 5.26 15.71 12.19
N TRP A 401 5.44 15.70 10.87
CA TRP A 401 6.14 16.76 10.16
C TRP A 401 5.80 16.77 8.67
N GLY A 402 5.26 17.88 8.17
CA GLY A 402 5.09 18.06 6.73
C GLY A 402 3.90 18.95 6.38
N GLN A 403 3.36 18.79 5.18
CA GLN A 403 2.27 19.57 4.59
C GLN A 403 1.19 18.61 4.08
N VAL A 404 -0.03 19.11 3.93
CA VAL A 404 -1.18 18.32 3.46
C VAL A 404 -1.01 17.97 1.97
N ILE A 405 -0.72 18.98 1.15
CA ILE A 405 -0.48 18.86 -0.29
C ILE A 405 0.77 19.67 -0.60
N HIS A 406 1.63 19.18 -1.50
CA HIS A 406 2.75 19.97 -2.00
C HIS A 406 2.84 19.85 -3.51
N MET A 407 2.77 20.97 -4.22
CA MET A 407 2.90 21.01 -5.68
C MET A 407 4.03 21.95 -6.04
N ARG A 408 5.07 21.44 -6.69
CA ARG A 408 6.22 22.27 -7.04
C ARG A 408 6.89 21.80 -8.30
N ILE A 409 7.07 22.70 -9.25
CA ILE A 409 7.93 22.42 -10.39
C ILE A 409 9.38 22.39 -9.92
N MET A 410 10.03 21.24 -10.07
CA MET A 410 11.33 20.98 -9.48
C MET A 410 12.47 21.27 -10.44
N TYR A 411 13.49 21.91 -9.89
CA TYR A 411 14.86 21.82 -10.39
C TYR A 411 15.79 21.67 -9.19
N ASN A 412 15.89 20.46 -8.65
CA ASN A 412 16.89 20.14 -7.64
C ASN A 412 18.09 19.47 -8.32
N THR A 413 19.21 20.17 -8.47
CA THR A 413 20.42 19.66 -9.15
C THR A 413 21.02 18.40 -8.52
N LYS A 414 20.59 18.00 -7.31
CA LYS A 414 20.93 16.69 -6.72
C LYS A 414 20.26 15.52 -7.44
N TYR A 415 19.02 15.71 -7.90
CA TYR A 415 18.18 14.65 -8.45
C TYR A 415 17.78 14.91 -9.91
N ASN A 416 17.83 16.16 -10.36
CA ASN A 416 17.37 16.62 -11.65
C ASN A 416 18.48 17.24 -12.49
N THR A 417 18.39 16.97 -13.78
CA THR A 417 19.19 17.49 -14.86
C THR A 417 18.53 18.68 -15.56
N SER A 418 17.20 18.83 -15.45
CA SER A 418 16.45 19.99 -15.93
C SER A 418 15.21 20.28 -15.06
N VAL A 419 14.60 21.45 -15.28
CA VAL A 419 13.34 21.85 -14.66
C VAL A 419 12.17 21.02 -15.20
N GLY A 420 11.18 20.70 -14.38
CA GLY A 420 9.94 20.08 -14.86
C GLY A 420 9.13 21.00 -15.78
N ARG A 421 8.33 20.43 -16.68
CA ARG A 421 7.52 21.18 -17.66
C ARG A 421 6.26 21.81 -17.09
N GLY A 422 5.67 21.23 -16.05
CA GLY A 422 4.43 21.75 -15.47
C GLY A 422 3.64 20.72 -14.67
N ILE A 423 2.60 21.21 -14.00
CA ILE A 423 1.53 20.41 -13.41
C ILE A 423 0.22 20.95 -13.97
N GLU A 424 -0.59 20.11 -14.61
CA GLU A 424 -1.81 20.53 -15.30
C GLU A 424 -3.00 19.62 -14.93
N ASP A 425 -4.20 20.18 -14.80
CA ASP A 425 -5.45 19.42 -14.65
C ASP A 425 -5.46 18.50 -13.41
N VAL A 426 -5.47 19.12 -12.23
CA VAL A 426 -5.54 18.41 -10.93
C VAL A 426 -6.89 18.65 -10.28
N TYR A 427 -7.65 17.58 -10.04
CA TYR A 427 -8.97 17.65 -9.41
C TYR A 427 -9.02 16.87 -8.09
N ILE A 428 -9.14 17.61 -6.99
CA ILE A 428 -9.09 17.13 -5.62
C ILE A 428 -10.51 17.22 -5.05
N LYS A 429 -11.12 16.10 -4.65
CA LYS A 429 -12.48 16.05 -4.10
C LYS A 429 -12.48 15.36 -2.75
N ASN A 430 -13.18 15.91 -1.77
CA ASN A 430 -13.36 15.29 -0.45
C ASN A 430 -12.01 14.96 0.21
N LEU A 431 -11.07 15.90 0.20
CA LEU A 431 -9.84 15.80 0.96
C LEU A 431 -10.06 16.42 2.34
N SER A 432 -9.69 15.70 3.40
CA SER A 432 -9.78 16.23 4.77
C SER A 432 -8.47 16.09 5.52
N TYR A 433 -8.14 17.12 6.32
CA TYR A 433 -7.05 17.08 7.29
C TYR A 433 -7.60 17.33 8.69
N ARG A 434 -7.20 16.51 9.66
CA ARG A 434 -7.55 16.63 11.08
C ARG A 434 -6.28 16.57 11.93
N GLY A 435 -5.75 17.72 12.30
CA GLY A 435 -4.53 17.80 13.09
C GLY A 435 -4.03 19.21 13.34
N THR A 436 -2.91 19.33 14.04
CA THR A 436 -2.33 20.62 14.44
C THR A 436 -0.88 20.83 13.99
N HIS A 437 -0.26 19.84 13.34
CA HIS A 437 1.17 19.85 13.03
C HIS A 437 1.49 20.14 11.55
N ALA A 438 0.49 20.32 10.69
CA ALA A 438 0.73 20.65 9.29
C ALA A 438 1.41 22.02 9.12
N ASN A 439 2.53 22.03 8.41
CA ASN A 439 3.12 23.22 7.82
C ASN A 439 2.24 23.74 6.67
N PRO A 440 2.40 25.03 6.30
CA PRO A 440 1.83 25.61 5.08
C PRO A 440 2.03 24.73 3.84
N SER A 441 0.95 24.34 3.17
CA SER A 441 1.06 23.69 1.85
C SER A 441 1.54 24.71 0.82
N LEU A 442 2.47 24.28 -0.05
CA LEU A 442 3.09 25.14 -1.05
C LEU A 442 2.71 24.72 -2.47
N PHE A 443 2.38 25.72 -3.29
CA PHE A 443 2.10 25.59 -4.73
C PHE A 443 3.04 26.52 -5.48
N LEU A 444 4.08 25.96 -6.09
CA LEU A 444 5.21 26.72 -6.62
C LEU A 444 5.46 26.36 -8.09
N GLY A 445 4.96 27.19 -9.01
CA GLY A 445 5.44 27.20 -10.39
C GLY A 445 6.87 27.74 -10.45
N TYR A 446 7.63 27.40 -11.49
CA TYR A 446 9.03 27.81 -11.61
C TYR A 446 9.17 29.17 -12.31
N ASP A 447 8.46 29.34 -13.43
CA ASP A 447 8.32 30.59 -14.19
C ASP A 447 7.00 30.57 -14.99
N ALA A 448 6.80 31.50 -15.93
CA ALA A 448 5.58 31.60 -16.71
C ALA A 448 5.38 30.41 -17.68
N GLU A 449 6.47 29.81 -18.15
CA GLU A 449 6.48 28.67 -19.06
C GLU A 449 6.31 27.34 -18.32
N HIS A 450 6.79 27.27 -17.08
CA HIS A 450 6.80 26.10 -16.21
C HIS A 450 5.85 26.30 -15.02
N ALA A 451 4.56 26.39 -15.33
CA ALA A 451 3.51 26.76 -14.39
C ALA A 451 2.75 25.55 -13.79
N ILE A 452 2.01 25.82 -12.71
CA ILE A 452 0.95 24.94 -12.20
C ILE A 452 -0.38 25.50 -12.69
N LYS A 453 -1.17 24.70 -13.40
CA LYS A 453 -2.40 25.16 -14.06
C LYS A 453 -3.59 24.28 -13.75
N ASN A 454 -4.77 24.91 -13.63
CA ASN A 454 -6.06 24.23 -13.51
C ASN A 454 -6.09 23.22 -12.34
N VAL A 455 -5.97 23.75 -11.12
CA VAL A 455 -6.08 22.96 -9.89
C VAL A 455 -7.41 23.31 -9.22
N THR A 456 -8.27 22.32 -9.03
CA THR A 456 -9.56 22.51 -8.36
C THR A 456 -9.65 21.64 -7.12
N PHE A 457 -9.95 22.29 -5.99
CA PHE A 457 -10.38 21.63 -4.76
C PHE A 457 -11.91 21.70 -4.66
N GLU A 458 -12.57 20.55 -4.61
CA GLU A 458 -13.98 20.39 -4.25
C GLU A 458 -14.07 19.81 -2.84
N ASN A 459 -14.75 20.50 -1.94
CA ASN A 459 -14.99 20.03 -0.57
C ASN A 459 -13.69 19.67 0.18
N LEU A 460 -12.71 20.58 0.14
CA LEU A 460 -11.55 20.53 1.02
C LEU A 460 -11.97 20.88 2.45
N VAL A 461 -11.64 20.02 3.42
CA VAL A 461 -11.98 20.22 4.83
C VAL A 461 -10.73 20.24 5.68
N ILE A 462 -10.41 21.38 6.29
CA ILE A 462 -9.29 21.53 7.22
C ILE A 462 -9.85 21.73 8.62
N ASN A 463 -9.62 20.78 9.53
CA ASN A 463 -10.07 20.87 10.93
C ASN A 463 -11.55 21.21 11.11
N GLY A 464 -12.41 20.62 10.27
CA GLY A 464 -13.86 20.81 10.29
C GLY A 464 -14.38 22.04 9.52
N GLN A 465 -13.48 22.86 8.97
CA GLN A 465 -13.85 23.99 8.12
C GLN A 465 -13.80 23.60 6.65
N VAL A 466 -14.92 23.76 5.93
CA VAL A 466 -14.96 23.67 4.47
C VAL A 466 -14.26 24.90 3.88
N ILE A 467 -13.31 24.66 3.00
CA ILE A 467 -12.52 25.68 2.31
C ILE A 467 -13.12 25.91 0.93
N ALA A 468 -13.48 27.17 0.66
CA ALA A 468 -14.05 27.58 -0.62
C ALA A 468 -13.75 29.05 -0.92
N ASP A 469 -13.75 29.43 -2.19
CA ASP A 469 -13.55 30.81 -2.63
C ASP A 469 -14.68 31.74 -2.15
N SER A 470 -15.87 31.20 -1.97
CA SER A 470 -17.05 31.89 -1.42
C SER A 470 -17.10 31.97 0.11
N MET A 471 -16.19 31.29 0.83
CA MET A 471 -16.19 31.29 2.29
C MET A 471 -16.00 32.70 2.85
N LYS A 472 -16.54 32.97 4.05
CA LYS A 472 -16.36 34.25 4.73
C LYS A 472 -14.88 34.49 5.06
N LYS A 473 -14.27 35.48 4.41
CA LYS A 473 -12.90 35.97 4.65
C LYS A 473 -12.80 37.48 4.33
N PRO A 474 -11.76 38.19 4.78
CA PRO A 474 -11.50 39.57 4.33
C PRO A 474 -11.44 39.65 2.80
N SER A 475 -11.96 40.73 2.22
CA SER A 475 -12.06 40.87 0.75
C SER A 475 -10.73 40.95 0.02
N TRP A 476 -9.63 41.21 0.74
CA TRP A 476 -8.27 41.27 0.21
C TRP A 476 -7.46 39.99 0.46
N TYR A 477 -8.06 38.97 1.08
CA TYR A 477 -7.41 37.67 1.28
C TYR A 477 -7.66 36.75 0.09
N TYR A 478 -6.61 36.09 -0.37
CA TYR A 478 -6.77 34.87 -1.15
C TYR A 478 -7.35 33.77 -0.27
N THR A 479 -7.95 32.74 -0.88
CA THR A 479 -8.46 31.60 -0.12
C THR A 479 -7.34 30.89 0.64
N THR A 480 -6.14 30.79 0.04
CA THR A 480 -4.93 30.23 0.65
C THR A 480 -4.51 30.94 1.95
N ASP A 481 -4.73 32.25 2.08
CA ASP A 481 -4.42 33.00 3.31
C ASP A 481 -5.25 32.52 4.51
N ALA A 482 -6.47 32.03 4.27
CA ALA A 482 -7.38 31.57 5.34
C ALA A 482 -6.89 30.29 6.04
N MET A 483 -6.01 29.52 5.41
CA MET A 483 -5.43 28.29 5.96
C MET A 483 -3.90 28.33 6.03
N GLN A 484 -3.31 29.53 5.84
CA GLN A 484 -1.87 29.77 5.80
C GLN A 484 -1.14 28.89 4.77
N TRP A 485 -1.71 28.72 3.57
CA TRP A 485 -1.04 28.10 2.43
C TRP A 485 -0.44 29.17 1.53
N PHE A 486 0.52 28.78 0.68
CA PHE A 486 1.19 29.71 -0.22
C PHE A 486 1.17 29.22 -1.66
N CYS A 487 0.74 30.10 -2.58
CA CYS A 487 0.89 29.92 -4.02
C CYS A 487 1.62 31.12 -4.62
N ASN A 488 2.58 30.89 -5.52
CA ASN A 488 3.27 31.97 -6.21
C ASN A 488 2.53 32.42 -7.49
N GLU A 489 3.06 33.44 -8.16
CA GLU A 489 2.49 34.06 -9.37
C GLU A 489 2.44 33.15 -10.60
N HIS A 490 3.05 31.96 -10.52
CA HIS A 490 3.10 30.96 -11.58
C HIS A 490 2.10 29.81 -11.35
N VAL A 491 1.15 30.01 -10.43
CA VAL A 491 -0.02 29.15 -10.25
C VAL A 491 -1.23 29.83 -10.86
N VAL A 492 -1.85 29.20 -11.86
CA VAL A 492 -2.95 29.76 -12.65
C VAL A 492 -4.18 28.87 -12.53
N ASP A 493 -5.36 29.49 -12.39
CA ASP A 493 -6.65 28.80 -12.25
C ASP A 493 -6.74 27.83 -11.06
N LEU A 494 -6.20 28.25 -9.91
CA LEU A 494 -6.42 27.57 -8.62
C LEU A 494 -7.80 27.95 -8.07
N LYS A 495 -8.65 26.96 -7.81
CA LYS A 495 -10.04 27.14 -7.35
C LYS A 495 -10.33 26.29 -6.11
N PHE A 496 -11.16 26.83 -5.22
CA PHE A 496 -11.71 26.13 -4.06
C PHE A 496 -13.23 26.23 -4.08
N LEU A 497 -13.91 25.10 -4.18
CA LEU A 497 -15.36 25.01 -4.35
C LEU A 497 -15.96 24.18 -3.22
N THR A 498 -17.13 24.62 -2.75
CA THR A 498 -18.05 23.72 -2.06
C THR A 498 -18.61 22.68 -3.06
N THR A 499 -19.16 21.56 -2.56
CA THR A 499 -19.82 20.57 -3.43
C THR A 499 -20.94 21.19 -4.27
N ALA A 500 -21.78 22.05 -3.67
CA ALA A 500 -22.87 22.71 -4.38
C ALA A 500 -22.38 23.62 -5.51
N GLU A 501 -21.27 24.34 -5.32
CA GLU A 501 -20.68 25.17 -6.37
C GLU A 501 -20.07 24.34 -7.50
N ALA A 502 -19.42 23.23 -7.17
CA ALA A 502 -18.90 22.30 -8.17
C ALA A 502 -20.02 21.66 -9.00
N GLU A 503 -21.14 21.29 -8.38
CA GLU A 503 -22.33 20.77 -9.07
C GLU A 503 -22.93 21.78 -10.05
N VAL A 504 -22.96 23.07 -9.70
CA VAL A 504 -23.40 24.14 -10.59
C VAL A 504 -22.41 24.37 -11.73
N ALA A 505 -21.10 24.33 -11.46
CA ALA A 505 -20.07 24.53 -12.47
C ALA A 505 -19.96 23.37 -13.49
N ALA A 506 -20.48 22.18 -13.14
CA ALA A 506 -20.51 21.00 -13.99
C ALA A 506 -21.73 20.94 -14.94
N GLN A 507 -22.72 21.80 -14.75
CA GLN A 507 -23.89 21.97 -15.63
C GLN A 507 -23.60 22.98 -16.74
#